data_AF-A0A8J5ZUY5-F1
#
_entry.id   AF-A0A8J5ZUY5-F1
#
_cell.length_a   1.000
_cell.length_b   1.000
_cell.length_c   1.000
_cell.angle_alpha   90.00
_cell.angle_beta   90.00
_cell.angle_gamma   90.00
#
_symmetry.space_group_name_H-M   'P 1'
#
loop_
_entity.id
_entity.type
_entity.pdbx_description
1 polymer ?
#
loop_
_entity_poly.entity_id
_entity_poly.type
_entity_poly.pdbx_seq_one_letter_code
_entity_poly.pdbx_strand_id
1 'polypeptide(L)'
;MLTSCVSPSLAVLPSHTCGNPGRLPNGIQQGSTFNLGDKVRYSCNAGFFLEGHAVLTCHASSESSAMWDFPLPSCRGRLPGRWTVADDACGGTLRGQSGIISSPHFPSEYHNNADCTWTILAELGDTIALVFIDFQLEDGYDFLEVTGTEGSSL
;
A
#
# COMPACT_ATOMS: atom_id res chain seq x y z
N MET A 1 -51.49 -25.31 23.48
CA MET A 1 -50.08 -25.64 23.71
C MET A 1 -49.34 -25.39 22.41
N LEU A 2 -48.59 -24.29 22.29
CA LEU A 2 -47.79 -23.99 21.11
C LEU A 2 -46.45 -24.71 21.27
N THR A 3 -46.25 -25.79 20.51
CA THR A 3 -44.97 -26.49 20.39
C THR A 3 -44.00 -25.57 19.65
N SER A 4 -43.00 -25.06 20.38
CA SER A 4 -41.91 -24.27 19.82
C SER A 4 -41.01 -25.19 18.98
N CYS A 5 -40.86 -24.89 17.69
CA CYS A 5 -39.81 -25.47 16.86
C CYS A 5 -38.47 -24.84 17.28
N VAL A 6 -37.67 -25.55 18.08
CA VAL A 6 -36.27 -25.21 18.27
C VAL A 6 -35.53 -25.71 17.02
N SER A 7 -35.22 -24.79 16.10
CA SER A 7 -34.24 -25.09 15.05
C SER A 7 -32.89 -25.26 15.74
N PRO A 8 -32.13 -26.33 15.46
CA PRO A 8 -30.75 -26.40 15.91
C PRO A 8 -30.04 -25.21 15.27
N SER A 9 -29.60 -24.27 16.10
CA SER A 9 -28.69 -23.22 15.67
C SER A 9 -27.55 -23.89 14.93
N LEU A 10 -27.42 -23.58 13.64
CA LEU A 10 -26.22 -23.84 12.87
C LEU A 10 -25.09 -23.16 13.66
N ALA A 11 -24.37 -23.93 14.47
CA ALA A 11 -23.08 -23.51 14.98
C ALA A 11 -22.18 -23.44 13.75
N VAL A 12 -22.11 -22.26 13.14
CA VAL A 12 -21.07 -21.94 12.17
C VAL A 12 -19.77 -22.12 12.93
N LEU A 13 -19.02 -23.18 12.63
CA LEU A 13 -17.69 -23.38 13.21
C LEU A 13 -16.88 -22.11 12.91
N PRO A 14 -16.15 -21.56 13.89
CA PRO A 14 -15.39 -20.35 13.63
C PRO A 14 -14.43 -20.60 12.47
N SER A 15 -14.49 -19.79 11.41
CA SER A 15 -13.51 -19.92 10.34
C SER A 15 -12.18 -19.41 10.89
N HIS A 16 -11.24 -20.31 11.11
CA HIS A 16 -9.89 -19.96 11.58
C HIS A 16 -8.97 -19.53 10.43
N THR A 17 -9.51 -19.36 9.23
CA THR A 17 -8.77 -19.06 8.01
C THR A 17 -9.42 -17.92 7.22
N CYS A 18 -8.62 -16.94 6.79
CA CYS A 18 -9.10 -15.76 6.06
C CYS A 18 -9.40 -16.02 4.57
N GLY A 19 -9.24 -17.26 4.11
CA GLY A 19 -9.30 -17.60 2.69
C GLY A 19 -8.13 -17.03 1.91
N ASN A 20 -8.02 -17.40 0.63
CA ASN A 20 -6.94 -16.92 -0.22
C ASN A 20 -7.18 -15.44 -0.59
N PRO A 21 -6.29 -14.50 -0.23
CA PRO A 21 -6.43 -13.08 -0.51
C PRO A 21 -6.39 -12.74 -2.01
N GLY A 22 -5.95 -13.69 -2.85
CA GLY A 22 -5.85 -13.53 -4.29
C GLY A 22 -4.40 -13.38 -4.76
N ARG A 23 -4.22 -13.62 -6.06
CA ARG A 23 -2.91 -13.52 -6.71
C ARG A 23 -2.67 -12.08 -7.15
N LEU A 24 -1.55 -11.49 -6.76
CA LEU A 24 -1.15 -10.15 -7.20
C LEU A 24 -0.64 -10.18 -8.65
N PRO A 25 -1.35 -9.58 -9.61
CA PRO A 25 -0.85 -9.48 -10.99
C PRO A 25 0.39 -8.59 -11.03
N ASN A 26 1.39 -8.96 -11.84
CA ASN A 26 2.67 -8.25 -11.94
C ASN A 26 3.41 -8.11 -10.59
N GLY A 27 3.19 -9.06 -9.68
CA GLY A 27 3.87 -9.09 -8.39
C GLY A 27 4.12 -10.50 -7.87
N ILE A 28 4.70 -10.53 -6.68
CA ILE A 28 5.14 -11.70 -5.94
C ILE A 28 4.43 -11.70 -4.59
N GLN A 29 3.85 -12.84 -4.25
CA GLN A 29 3.27 -13.13 -2.94
C GLN A 29 4.24 -14.00 -2.14
N GLN A 30 4.47 -13.63 -0.89
CA GLN A 30 5.27 -14.36 0.09
C GLN A 30 4.35 -14.78 1.24
N GLY A 31 4.25 -16.09 1.47
CA GLY A 31 3.31 -16.68 2.41
C GLY A 31 2.21 -17.46 1.70
N SER A 32 1.99 -18.69 2.16
CA SER A 32 1.03 -19.65 1.57
C SER A 32 0.06 -20.22 2.60
N THR A 33 0.18 -19.83 3.86
CA THR A 33 -0.73 -20.18 4.95
C THR A 33 -1.63 -18.99 5.26
N PHE A 34 -2.89 -19.25 5.58
CA PHE A 34 -3.94 -18.24 5.71
C PHE A 34 -4.72 -18.39 7.02
N ASN A 35 -4.07 -18.88 8.07
CA ASN A 35 -4.67 -19.04 9.39
C ASN A 35 -4.66 -17.71 10.16
N LEU A 36 -5.48 -17.62 11.20
CA LEU A 36 -5.45 -16.48 12.12
C LEU A 36 -4.03 -16.18 12.61
N GLY A 37 -3.63 -14.92 12.46
CA GLY A 37 -2.30 -14.41 12.81
C GLY A 37 -1.27 -14.50 11.68
N ASP A 38 -1.53 -15.26 10.61
CA ASP A 38 -0.63 -15.33 9.47
C ASP A 38 -0.55 -14.00 8.74
N LYS A 39 0.64 -13.71 8.19
CA LYS A 39 0.94 -12.51 7.42
C LYS A 39 1.38 -12.90 6.02
N VAL A 40 0.76 -12.30 5.01
CA VAL A 40 1.11 -12.46 3.60
C VAL A 40 1.75 -11.16 3.12
N ARG A 41 2.97 -11.25 2.60
CA ARG A 41 3.71 -10.09 2.09
C ARG A 41 3.67 -10.06 0.56
N TYR A 42 3.39 -8.90 0.01
CA TYR A 42 3.30 -8.63 -1.41
C TYR A 42 4.40 -7.67 -1.85
N SER A 43 4.88 -7.89 -3.07
CA SER A 43 5.87 -7.05 -3.74
C SER A 43 5.58 -7.02 -5.23
N CYS A 44 5.92 -5.95 -5.92
CA CYS A 44 5.73 -5.86 -7.36
C CYS A 44 6.99 -6.27 -8.11
N ASN A 45 6.81 -6.79 -9.33
CA ASN A 45 7.89 -7.08 -10.26
C ASN A 45 8.57 -5.77 -10.72
N ALA A 46 9.79 -5.89 -11.24
CA ALA A 46 10.53 -4.74 -11.76
C ALA A 46 9.70 -3.90 -12.75
N GLY A 47 9.71 -2.58 -12.58
CA GLY A 47 8.93 -1.62 -13.40
C GLY A 47 7.52 -1.32 -12.89
N PHE A 48 7.10 -1.94 -11.79
CA PHE A 48 5.81 -1.70 -11.14
C PHE A 48 6.02 -1.23 -9.70
N PHE A 49 5.13 -0.36 -9.22
CA PHE A 49 5.08 0.04 -7.81
C PHE A 49 3.81 -0.52 -7.16
N LEU A 50 3.91 -0.85 -5.87
CA LEU A 50 2.82 -1.42 -5.09
C LEU A 50 1.92 -0.29 -4.58
N GLU A 51 0.62 -0.42 -4.86
CA GLU A 51 -0.43 0.47 -4.40
C GLU A 51 -1.28 -0.26 -3.36
N GLY A 52 -1.27 0.25 -2.12
CA GLY A 52 -1.98 -0.35 -0.98
C GLY A 52 -1.03 -0.93 0.08
N HIS A 53 -1.55 -1.87 0.88
CA HIS A 53 -0.79 -2.47 1.99
C HIS A 53 0.06 -3.64 1.48
N ALA A 54 1.37 -3.55 1.68
CA ALA A 54 2.33 -4.57 1.27
C ALA A 54 2.25 -5.84 2.14
N VAL A 55 1.60 -5.78 3.30
CA VAL A 55 1.45 -6.92 4.21
C VAL A 55 -0.01 -6.99 4.64
N LEU A 56 -0.63 -8.15 4.43
CA LEU A 56 -1.98 -8.46 4.88
C LEU A 56 -1.86 -9.41 6.07
N THR A 57 -2.59 -9.13 7.15
CA THR A 57 -2.65 -9.96 8.36
C THR A 57 -4.04 -10.57 8.51
N CYS A 58 -4.08 -11.87 8.83
CA CYS A 58 -5.35 -12.56 9.04
C CYS A 58 -5.83 -12.35 10.48
N HIS A 59 -6.96 -11.65 10.65
CA HIS A 59 -7.52 -11.32 11.96
C HIS A 59 -8.85 -12.02 12.22
N ALA A 60 -9.17 -12.21 13.50
CA ALA A 60 -10.47 -12.70 13.92
C ALA A 60 -11.49 -11.56 13.87
N SER A 61 -12.58 -11.76 13.14
CA SER A 61 -13.74 -10.86 13.15
C SER A 61 -14.67 -11.20 14.33
N SER A 62 -15.52 -10.23 14.69
CA SER A 62 -16.51 -10.39 15.76
C SER A 62 -17.59 -11.43 15.50
N GLU A 63 -17.73 -11.93 14.26
CA GLU A 63 -18.75 -12.88 13.82
C GLU A 63 -18.21 -14.30 13.63
N SER A 64 -17.23 -14.72 14.46
CA SER A 64 -16.62 -16.06 14.37
C SER A 64 -16.03 -16.38 12.98
N SER A 65 -15.65 -15.36 12.21
CA SER A 65 -15.01 -15.53 10.90
C SER A 65 -13.63 -14.87 10.90
N ALA A 66 -12.67 -15.43 10.19
CA ALA A 66 -11.38 -14.80 9.97
C ALA A 66 -11.43 -13.94 8.69
N MET A 67 -10.89 -12.73 8.76
CA MET A 67 -10.87 -11.76 7.66
C MET A 67 -9.50 -11.07 7.56
N TRP A 68 -9.09 -10.74 6.33
CA TRP A 68 -7.89 -9.93 6.09
C TRP A 68 -8.11 -8.49 6.55
N ASP A 69 -7.12 -7.90 7.21
CA ASP A 69 -7.10 -6.49 7.63
C ASP A 69 -7.23 -5.51 6.44
N PHE A 70 -6.63 -5.86 5.31
CA PHE A 70 -6.61 -5.04 4.10
C PHE A 70 -6.99 -5.84 2.85
N PRO A 71 -7.51 -5.19 1.79
CA PRO A 71 -7.74 -5.83 0.51
C PRO A 71 -6.43 -6.15 -0.22
N LEU A 72 -6.52 -7.01 -1.25
CA LEU A 72 -5.39 -7.32 -2.12
C LEU A 72 -4.82 -6.03 -2.76
N PRO A 73 -3.51 -5.74 -2.65
CA PRO A 73 -2.90 -4.56 -3.24
C PRO A 73 -2.87 -4.65 -4.78
N SER A 74 -2.49 -3.56 -5.44
CA SER A 74 -2.34 -3.50 -6.90
C SER A 74 -0.91 -3.16 -7.30
N CYS A 75 -0.40 -3.75 -8.38
CA CYS A 75 0.86 -3.35 -8.99
C CYS A 75 0.59 -2.43 -10.17
N ARG A 76 0.90 -1.15 -10.00
CA ARG A 76 0.75 -0.16 -11.07
C ARG A 76 2.07 -0.01 -11.81
N GLY A 77 2.02 -0.24 -13.12
CA GLY A 77 3.19 -0.13 -13.98
C GLY A 77 3.54 1.31 -14.24
N ARG A 78 4.84 1.62 -14.30
CA ARG A 78 5.32 2.85 -14.94
C ARG A 78 5.25 2.61 -16.46
N LEU A 79 4.05 2.70 -17.04
CA LEU A 79 3.91 2.64 -18.49
C LEU A 79 4.46 3.93 -19.11
N PRO A 80 5.41 3.87 -20.05
CA PRO A 80 5.71 5.03 -20.88
C PRO A 80 4.44 5.41 -21.65
N GLY A 81 3.90 6.61 -21.40
CA GLY A 81 2.77 7.16 -22.14
C GLY A 81 1.36 6.76 -21.69
N ARG A 82 1.16 6.15 -20.52
CA ARG A 82 -0.19 6.03 -19.90
C ARG A 82 -0.20 6.64 -18.50
N TRP A 83 0.07 7.94 -18.48
CA TRP A 83 -0.10 8.83 -17.33
C TRP A 83 -1.43 9.56 -17.54
N THR A 84 -2.54 9.09 -16.95
CA THR A 84 -3.83 9.80 -17.10
C THR A 84 -3.95 10.97 -16.12
N VAL A 85 -2.90 11.78 -15.98
CA VAL A 85 -2.96 13.01 -15.18
C VAL A 85 -2.10 14.13 -15.81
N ALA A 86 -2.08 14.33 -17.13
CA ALA A 86 -1.45 15.50 -17.78
C ALA A 86 0.04 15.70 -17.45
N ASP A 87 0.91 15.27 -18.37
CA ASP A 87 2.37 15.30 -18.55
C ASP A 87 3.30 16.30 -17.79
N ASP A 88 2.81 17.02 -16.79
CA ASP A 88 3.48 18.04 -15.97
C ASP A 88 3.17 17.91 -14.46
N ALA A 89 2.22 17.06 -14.06
CA ALA A 89 1.98 16.87 -12.63
C ALA A 89 3.02 15.90 -12.01
N CYS A 90 3.57 16.29 -10.87
CA CYS A 90 4.33 15.44 -9.97
C CYS A 90 3.80 15.64 -8.56
N GLY A 91 4.10 14.69 -7.69
CA GLY A 91 3.54 14.67 -6.36
C GLY A 91 2.41 13.66 -6.18
N GLY A 92 1.79 13.71 -5.01
CA GLY A 92 0.74 12.79 -4.59
C GLY A 92 1.05 12.12 -3.25
N THR A 93 0.21 11.15 -2.87
CA THR A 93 0.29 10.51 -1.56
C THR A 93 0.81 9.08 -1.67
N LEU A 94 1.92 8.79 -1.02
CA LEU A 94 2.46 7.43 -0.88
C LEU A 94 1.93 6.80 0.40
N ARG A 95 1.40 5.58 0.25
CA ARG A 95 0.95 4.72 1.35
C ARG A 95 1.63 3.37 1.18
N GLY A 96 2.27 2.87 2.24
CA GLY A 96 2.94 1.57 2.23
C GLY A 96 4.25 1.59 3.01
N GLN A 97 4.84 0.40 3.20
CA GLN A 97 6.08 0.23 3.95
C GLN A 97 7.34 0.72 3.19
N SER A 98 7.24 0.93 1.87
CA SER A 98 8.33 1.42 1.02
C SER A 98 7.79 1.94 -0.32
N GLY A 99 8.55 2.79 -1.01
CA GLY A 99 8.19 3.34 -2.32
C GLY A 99 9.37 4.07 -2.98
N ILE A 100 9.19 4.48 -4.24
CA ILE A 100 10.19 5.28 -4.99
C ILE A 100 9.51 6.55 -5.48
N ILE A 101 10.13 7.69 -5.19
CA ILE A 101 9.77 9.01 -5.71
C ILE A 101 10.77 9.37 -6.80
N SER A 102 10.31 9.94 -7.90
CA SER A 102 11.18 10.49 -8.95
C SER A 102 10.58 11.75 -9.53
N SER A 103 11.43 12.63 -10.04
CA SER A 103 11.01 13.79 -10.83
C SER A 103 10.18 13.37 -12.05
N PRO A 104 9.37 14.29 -12.61
CA PRO A 104 8.82 14.13 -13.95
C PRO A 104 9.94 13.77 -14.94
N HIS A 105 9.68 12.82 -15.84
CA HIS A 105 10.60 12.47 -16.93
C HIS A 105 11.92 11.78 -16.56
N PHE A 106 12.17 11.45 -15.29
CA PHE A 106 13.36 10.68 -14.90
C PHE A 106 13.53 9.43 -15.79
N PRO A 107 14.73 9.19 -16.40
CA PRO A 107 16.04 9.76 -16.05
C PRO A 107 16.42 11.06 -16.77
N SER A 108 15.55 11.64 -17.58
CA SER A 108 15.77 12.96 -18.17
C SER A 108 15.60 14.07 -17.12
N GLU A 109 16.14 15.24 -17.42
CA GLU A 109 15.93 16.44 -16.60
C GLU A 109 14.45 16.81 -16.53
N TYR A 110 14.04 17.35 -15.38
CA TYR A 110 12.70 17.89 -15.19
C TYR A 110 12.58 19.24 -15.92
N HIS A 111 11.34 19.65 -16.19
CA HIS A 111 11.10 20.93 -16.86
C HIS A 111 11.25 22.09 -15.87
N ASN A 112 11.57 23.28 -16.39
CA ASN A 112 11.64 24.49 -15.59
C ASN A 112 10.31 24.73 -14.86
N ASN A 113 10.39 25.29 -13.65
CA ASN A 113 9.22 25.61 -12.81
C ASN A 113 8.41 24.39 -12.34
N ALA A 114 9.01 23.20 -12.31
CA ALA A 114 8.39 22.04 -11.71
C ALA A 114 8.25 22.22 -10.18
N ASP A 115 7.02 22.12 -9.68
CA ASP A 115 6.70 22.17 -8.25
C ASP A 115 6.03 20.86 -7.84
N CYS A 116 6.81 19.98 -7.21
CA CYS A 116 6.40 18.63 -6.88
C CYS A 116 6.26 18.43 -5.37
N THR A 117 5.07 18.07 -4.90
CA THR A 117 4.84 17.77 -3.47
C THR A 117 4.38 16.33 -3.26
N TRP A 118 5.16 15.54 -2.50
CA TRP A 118 4.79 14.18 -2.10
C TRP A 118 4.49 14.08 -0.62
N THR A 119 3.36 13.45 -0.28
CA THR A 119 2.96 13.16 1.10
C THR A 119 3.18 11.68 1.39
N ILE A 120 4.05 11.35 2.33
CA ILE A 120 4.28 9.96 2.76
C ILE A 120 3.49 9.72 4.04
N LEU A 121 2.59 8.73 4.03
CA LEU A 121 1.79 8.36 5.18
C LEU A 121 2.29 7.04 5.77
N ALA A 122 2.70 7.08 7.04
CA ALA A 122 3.11 5.94 7.84
C ALA A 122 2.15 5.71 9.02
N GLU A 123 2.13 4.50 9.59
CA GLU A 123 1.33 4.18 10.77
C GLU A 123 1.98 4.71 12.06
N LEU A 124 1.21 4.80 13.14
CA LEU A 124 1.71 5.27 14.44
C LEU A 124 2.82 4.34 14.94
N GLY A 125 3.99 4.91 15.22
CA GLY A 125 5.17 4.17 15.67
C GLY A 125 6.12 3.73 14.55
N ASP A 126 5.74 3.90 13.28
CA ASP A 126 6.65 3.67 12.15
C ASP A 126 7.57 4.87 11.93
N THR A 127 8.78 4.59 11.44
CA THR A 127 9.77 5.62 11.07
C THR A 127 9.90 5.68 9.55
N ILE A 128 9.75 6.87 8.97
CA ILE A 128 9.99 7.08 7.54
C ILE A 128 11.48 7.27 7.30
N ALA A 129 12.07 6.42 6.45
CA ALA A 129 13.45 6.55 5.98
C ALA A 129 13.48 6.99 4.51
N LEU A 130 14.18 8.10 4.23
CA LEU A 130 14.39 8.62 2.88
C LEU A 130 15.81 8.32 2.42
N VAL A 131 15.95 7.81 1.20
CA VAL A 131 17.24 7.52 0.58
C VAL A 131 17.28 8.16 -0.81
N PHE A 132 18.27 9.02 -1.04
CA PHE A 132 18.50 9.65 -2.34
C PHE A 132 19.43 8.75 -3.17
N ILE A 133 18.90 8.21 -4.25
CA ILE A 133 19.64 7.31 -5.15
C ILE A 133 20.31 8.09 -6.28
N ASP A 134 19.56 9.04 -6.86
CA ASP A 134 20.03 9.99 -7.86
C ASP A 134 19.41 11.35 -7.50
N PHE A 135 20.24 12.38 -7.37
CA PHE A 135 19.81 13.67 -6.85
C PHE A 135 20.64 14.81 -7.46
N GLN A 136 19.97 15.62 -8.27
CA GLN A 136 20.51 16.77 -8.97
C GLN A 136 19.42 17.85 -9.02
N LEU A 137 19.79 19.09 -8.71
CA LEU A 137 18.91 20.27 -8.75
C LEU A 137 19.61 21.41 -9.49
N GLU A 138 18.86 22.36 -10.04
CA GLU A 138 19.39 23.56 -10.67
C GLU A 138 20.00 24.52 -9.62
N ASP A 139 21.29 24.82 -9.76
CA ASP A 139 22.04 25.65 -8.81
C ASP A 139 21.50 27.08 -8.77
N GLY A 140 21.12 27.54 -7.58
CA GLY A 140 20.59 28.89 -7.36
C GLY A 140 19.12 29.10 -7.72
N TYR A 141 18.43 28.07 -8.21
CA TYR A 141 17.01 28.16 -8.60
C TYR A 141 16.13 27.17 -7.85
N ASP A 142 16.60 25.93 -7.68
CA ASP A 142 15.79 24.85 -7.11
C ASP A 142 16.30 24.41 -5.72
N PHE A 143 15.37 23.91 -4.90
CA PHE A 143 15.66 23.34 -3.60
C PHE A 143 14.75 22.15 -3.29
N LEU A 144 15.24 21.24 -2.45
CA LEU A 144 14.44 20.18 -1.85
C LEU A 144 14.12 20.55 -0.41
N GLU A 145 12.84 20.53 -0.06
CA GLU A 145 12.36 20.68 1.31
C GLU A 145 11.73 19.38 1.81
N VAL A 146 12.10 18.94 3.01
CA VAL A 146 11.51 17.79 3.69
C VAL A 146 10.87 18.27 4.99
N THR A 147 9.55 18.17 5.07
CA THR A 147 8.79 18.50 6.28
C THR A 147 8.12 17.25 6.86
N GLY A 148 8.01 17.21 8.18
CA GLY A 148 7.33 16.13 8.90
C GLY A 148 6.24 16.70 9.81
N THR A 149 5.17 15.95 10.00
CA THR A 149 4.16 16.21 11.02
C THR A 149 4.11 15.02 11.96
N GLU A 150 4.31 15.26 13.25
CA GLU A 150 4.05 14.24 14.27
C GLU A 150 2.54 13.94 14.24
N GLY A 151 2.18 12.69 13.96
CA GLY A 151 0.80 12.24 14.07
C GLY A 151 0.34 12.42 15.51
N SER A 152 -0.70 13.22 15.75
CA SER A 152 -1.24 13.46 17.07
C SER A 152 -1.48 12.13 17.79
N SER A 153 -0.71 11.86 18.84
CA SER A 153 -1.00 10.79 19.79
C SER A 153 -2.31 11.14 20.48
N LEU A 154 -3.43 10.59 20.02
CA LEU A 154 -4.67 10.55 20.79
C LEU A 154 -4.58 9.43 21.83
#